data_AF-A0A919UGY2-F1
#
_entry.id   AF-A0A919UGY2-F1
#
_cell.length_a   1.000
_cell.length_b   1.000
_cell.length_c   1.000
_cell.angle_alpha   90.00
_cell.angle_beta   90.00
_cell.angle_gamma   90.00
#
_symmetry.space_group_name_H-M   'P 1'
#
loop_
_entity.id
_entity.type
_entity.pdbx_description
1 polymer ?
#
loop_
_entity_poly.entity_id
_entity_poly.type
_entity_poly.pdbx_seq_one_letter_code
_entity_poly.pdbx_strand_id
1 'polypeptide(L)'
;MSDRLDRPKGEQRRFGRRRRKDSDRFGAVSEGIARFLGTPRFLVYLTVFCIVWLLWNSFAPADLRFDSAANGFTALTLMLSLQASYAAPLILLAQNRQDDRDRVSAEQDRQRAERSLADTEYLAREVASLRQAINETATRDFVRSELRALLEELQQTEQEESQPTEPGVR
;
A
#
# COMPACT_ATOMS: atom_id res chain seq x y z
N MET A 1 -18.54 -3.15 50.69
CA MET A 1 -19.59 -3.94 50.01
C MET A 1 -19.62 -3.47 48.57
N SER A 2 -19.17 -4.33 47.67
CA SER A 2 -18.75 -4.05 46.31
C SER A 2 -19.92 -3.88 45.33
N ASP A 3 -19.85 -2.80 44.56
CA ASP A 3 -19.67 -2.88 43.10
C ASP A 3 -20.76 -3.62 42.29
N ARG A 4 -21.84 -2.91 41.93
CA ARG A 4 -22.84 -3.37 40.95
C ARG A 4 -23.40 -2.26 40.06
N LEU A 5 -22.57 -1.30 39.66
CA LEU A 5 -22.97 -0.24 38.73
C LEU A 5 -22.01 -0.10 37.54
N ASP A 6 -21.66 -1.24 36.93
CA ASP A 6 -21.07 -1.19 35.59
C ASP A 6 -21.49 -2.39 34.75
N ARG A 7 -22.52 -2.18 33.94
CA ARG A 7 -22.88 -3.08 32.84
C ARG A 7 -23.00 -2.20 31.60
N PRO A 8 -22.00 -2.16 30.71
CA PRO A 8 -22.13 -1.39 29.48
C PRO A 8 -23.26 -1.97 28.64
N LYS A 9 -24.30 -1.15 28.47
CA LYS A 9 -25.44 -1.37 27.58
C LYS A 9 -24.94 -1.15 26.14
N GLY A 10 -24.35 -2.19 25.55
CA GLY A 10 -23.66 -2.11 24.26
C GLY A 10 -24.04 -3.22 23.27
N GLU A 11 -25.18 -3.89 23.43
CA GLU A 11 -25.70 -4.81 22.42
C GLU A 11 -26.57 -4.07 21.40
N GLN A 12 -25.97 -3.12 20.69
CA GLN A 12 -26.51 -2.66 19.42
C GLN A 12 -26.30 -3.76 18.39
N ARG A 13 -27.30 -4.63 18.30
CA ARG A 13 -27.69 -5.45 17.14
C ARG A 13 -26.82 -5.18 15.90
N ARG A 14 -25.89 -6.08 15.61
CA ARG A 14 -25.23 -6.26 14.31
C ARG A 14 -26.26 -6.65 13.23
N PHE A 15 -27.15 -5.74 12.87
CA PHE A 15 -28.17 -5.90 11.82
C PHE A 15 -27.65 -5.42 10.46
N GLY A 16 -26.39 -5.73 10.13
CA GLY A 16 -25.73 -5.21 8.92
C GLY A 16 -24.94 -6.24 8.11
N ARG A 17 -25.01 -7.54 8.45
CA ARG A 17 -24.11 -8.56 7.86
C ARG A 17 -24.68 -9.30 6.64
N ARG A 18 -25.65 -8.72 5.91
CA ARG A 18 -26.35 -9.40 4.79
C ARG A 18 -26.31 -8.69 3.43
N ARG A 19 -25.32 -7.83 3.15
CA ARG A 19 -25.10 -7.25 1.81
C ARG A 19 -23.73 -7.53 1.17
N ARG A 20 -22.95 -8.48 1.71
CA ARG A 20 -21.63 -8.84 1.15
C ARG A 20 -21.64 -9.93 0.07
N LYS A 21 -22.77 -10.63 -0.16
CA LYS A 21 -22.77 -11.81 -1.04
C LYS A 21 -23.11 -11.48 -2.50
N ASP A 22 -23.83 -10.40 -2.76
CA ASP A 22 -24.08 -9.92 -4.13
C ASP A 22 -22.94 -9.03 -4.66
N SER A 23 -22.11 -8.44 -3.79
CA SER A 23 -21.06 -7.50 -4.23
C SER A 23 -19.94 -8.16 -5.04
N ASP A 24 -19.68 -9.46 -4.86
CA ASP A 24 -18.59 -10.16 -5.55
C ASP A 24 -18.93 -10.48 -7.00
N ARG A 25 -20.17 -10.90 -7.30
CA ARG A 25 -20.61 -11.18 -8.68
C ARG A 25 -20.72 -9.89 -9.50
N PHE A 26 -21.35 -8.88 -8.94
CA PHE A 26 -21.40 -7.55 -9.56
C PHE A 26 -20.01 -6.93 -9.66
N GLY A 27 -19.13 -7.15 -8.68
CA GLY A 27 -17.74 -6.68 -8.70
C GLY A 27 -16.94 -7.24 -9.88
N ALA A 28 -17.01 -8.56 -10.11
CA ALA A 28 -16.33 -9.21 -11.23
C ALA A 28 -16.85 -8.74 -12.59
N VAL A 29 -18.16 -8.52 -12.72
CA VAL A 29 -18.78 -7.97 -13.94
C VAL A 29 -18.35 -6.52 -14.16
N SER A 30 -18.39 -5.69 -13.11
CA SER A 30 -17.93 -4.29 -13.17
C SER A 30 -16.45 -4.17 -13.52
N GLU A 31 -15.59 -5.06 -13.01
CA GLU A 31 -14.17 -5.08 -13.35
C GLU A 31 -13.90 -5.49 -14.81
N GLY A 32 -14.73 -6.39 -15.36
CA GLY A 32 -14.72 -6.70 -16.79
C GLY A 32 -15.16 -5.51 -17.66
N ILE A 33 -16.25 -4.85 -17.27
CA ILE A 33 -16.77 -3.66 -17.97
C ILE A 33 -15.79 -2.49 -17.89
N ALA A 34 -15.17 -2.24 -16.73
CA ALA A 34 -14.20 -1.16 -16.55
C ALA A 34 -12.95 -1.36 -17.42
N ARG A 35 -12.42 -2.59 -17.49
CA ARG A 35 -11.32 -2.92 -18.40
C ARG A 35 -11.72 -2.79 -19.87
N PHE A 36 -12.95 -3.12 -20.21
CA PHE A 36 -13.46 -3.02 -21.58
C PHE A 36 -13.68 -1.54 -22.01
N LEU A 37 -14.34 -0.73 -21.20
CA LEU A 37 -14.60 0.69 -21.47
C LEU A 37 -13.32 1.54 -21.49
N GLY A 38 -12.32 1.20 -20.68
CA GLY A 38 -11.05 1.92 -20.62
C GLY A 38 -10.07 1.61 -21.77
N THR A 39 -10.40 0.65 -22.64
CA THR A 39 -9.50 0.22 -23.72
C THR A 39 -9.83 0.96 -25.02
N PRO A 40 -8.83 1.45 -25.81
CA PRO A 40 -9.05 2.09 -27.11
C PRO A 40 -9.83 1.24 -28.12
N ARG A 41 -9.82 -0.09 -27.94
CA ARG A 41 -10.56 -1.06 -28.77
C ARG A 41 -12.06 -0.83 -28.71
N PHE A 42 -12.63 -0.40 -27.58
CA PHE A 42 -14.07 -0.13 -27.46
C PHE A 42 -14.50 0.98 -28.43
N LEU A 43 -13.73 2.07 -28.49
CA LEU A 43 -13.99 3.18 -29.41
C LEU A 43 -13.96 2.71 -30.86
N VAL A 44 -12.97 1.88 -31.22
CA VAL A 44 -12.88 1.30 -32.57
C VAL A 44 -14.13 0.47 -32.92
N TYR A 45 -14.57 -0.42 -32.02
CA TYR A 45 -15.79 -1.20 -32.25
C TYR A 45 -17.04 -0.31 -32.40
N LEU A 46 -17.17 0.72 -31.56
CA LEU A 46 -18.28 1.68 -31.65
C LEU A 46 -18.26 2.43 -32.99
N THR A 47 -17.09 2.90 -33.44
CA THR A 47 -16.93 3.57 -34.73
C THR A 47 -17.27 2.65 -35.90
N VAL A 48 -16.78 1.41 -35.88
CA VAL A 48 -17.09 0.41 -36.91
C VAL A 48 -18.59 0.11 -36.93
N PHE A 49 -19.22 -0.05 -35.77
CA PHE A 49 -20.67 -0.25 -35.67
C PHE A 49 -21.45 0.92 -36.30
N CYS A 50 -21.09 2.17 -35.98
CA CYS A 50 -21.70 3.34 -36.59
C CYS A 50 -21.51 3.34 -38.12
N ILE A 51 -20.30 3.09 -38.61
CA ILE A 51 -20.02 3.03 -40.05
C ILE A 51 -20.87 1.95 -40.73
N VAL A 52 -20.91 0.74 -40.19
CA VAL A 52 -21.71 -0.37 -40.75
C VAL A 52 -23.20 -0.01 -40.76
N TRP A 53 -23.70 0.61 -39.70
CA TRP A 53 -25.09 1.08 -39.62
C TRP A 53 -25.40 2.12 -40.70
N LEU A 54 -24.54 3.13 -40.85
CA LEU A 54 -24.68 4.17 -41.85
C LEU A 54 -24.65 3.57 -43.26
N LEU A 55 -23.70 2.66 -43.54
CA LEU A 55 -23.60 1.98 -44.83
C LEU A 55 -24.85 1.14 -45.11
N TRP A 56 -25.29 0.32 -44.14
CA TRP A 56 -26.49 -0.50 -44.29
C TRP A 56 -27.72 0.35 -44.60
N ASN A 57 -27.98 1.40 -43.83
CA ASN A 57 -29.13 2.28 -44.08
C ASN A 57 -28.99 3.17 -45.31
N SER A 58 -27.77 3.45 -45.77
CA SER A 58 -27.54 4.24 -46.98
C SER A 58 -27.78 3.41 -48.24
N PHE A 59 -27.28 2.16 -48.27
CA PHE A 59 -27.31 1.29 -49.44
C PHE A 59 -28.46 0.29 -49.47
N ALA A 60 -29.22 0.10 -48.38
CA ALA A 60 -30.37 -0.79 -48.37
C ALA A 60 -31.55 -0.29 -49.24
N PRO A 61 -32.32 -1.18 -49.90
CA PRO A 61 -33.53 -0.84 -50.65
C PRO A 61 -34.58 -0.14 -49.77
N ALA A 62 -35.32 0.82 -50.33
CA ALA A 62 -36.24 1.70 -49.58
C ALA A 62 -37.24 0.96 -48.65
N ASP A 63 -37.65 -0.25 -49.02
CA ASP A 63 -38.61 -1.06 -48.25
C ASP A 63 -38.01 -1.72 -46.98
N LEU A 64 -36.68 -1.76 -46.85
CA LEU A 64 -35.96 -2.35 -45.70
C LEU A 64 -35.20 -1.31 -44.85
N ARG A 65 -35.30 -0.02 -45.20
CA ARG A 65 -34.61 1.06 -44.49
C ARG A 65 -35.37 1.45 -43.23
N PHE A 66 -35.06 0.77 -42.12
CA PHE A 66 -35.60 1.11 -40.80
C PHE A 66 -35.19 2.51 -40.32
N ASP A 67 -34.07 3.07 -40.79
CA ASP A 67 -33.57 4.37 -40.34
C ASP A 67 -32.94 5.17 -41.52
N SER A 68 -33.82 5.54 -42.45
CA SER A 68 -33.47 6.23 -43.70
C SER A 68 -32.67 7.53 -43.48
N ALA A 69 -31.67 7.75 -44.33
CA ALA A 69 -30.84 8.96 -44.34
C ALA A 69 -31.66 10.27 -44.48
N ALA A 70 -32.85 10.21 -45.08
CA ALA A 70 -33.77 11.35 -45.22
C ALA A 70 -34.27 11.90 -43.87
N ASN A 71 -34.34 11.05 -42.84
CA ASN A 71 -34.78 11.43 -41.49
C ASN A 71 -33.59 11.74 -40.57
N GLY A 72 -32.35 11.76 -41.08
CA GLY A 72 -31.16 12.11 -40.31
C GLY A 72 -30.70 11.04 -39.31
N PHE A 73 -30.98 9.76 -39.57
CA PHE A 73 -30.60 8.64 -38.68
C PHE A 73 -31.18 8.76 -37.25
N THR A 74 -32.47 9.07 -37.14
CA THR A 74 -33.17 9.24 -35.86
C THR A 74 -33.01 8.03 -34.94
N ALA A 75 -33.06 6.80 -35.47
CA ALA A 75 -32.96 5.61 -34.62
C ALA A 75 -31.56 5.47 -34.01
N LEU A 76 -30.51 5.71 -34.80
CA LEU A 76 -29.14 5.73 -34.31
C LEU A 76 -28.94 6.83 -33.26
N THR A 77 -29.51 8.01 -33.47
CA THR A 77 -29.42 9.14 -32.55
C THR A 77 -30.13 8.85 -31.22
N LEU A 78 -31.33 8.26 -31.27
CA LEU A 78 -32.06 7.81 -30.08
C LEU A 78 -31.28 6.73 -29.33
N MET A 79 -30.67 5.79 -30.03
CA MET A 79 -29.88 4.73 -29.41
C MET A 79 -28.61 5.26 -28.74
N LEU A 80 -27.88 6.17 -29.39
CA LEU A 80 -26.69 6.80 -28.81
C LEU A 80 -27.02 7.68 -27.60
N SER A 81 -28.13 8.43 -27.64
CA SER A 81 -28.56 9.24 -26.49
C SER A 81 -28.97 8.37 -25.29
N LEU A 82 -29.66 7.24 -25.54
CA LEU A 82 -29.94 6.25 -24.51
C LEU A 82 -28.66 5.61 -23.95
N GLN A 83 -27.70 5.28 -24.83
CA GLN A 83 -26.42 4.68 -24.44
C GLN A 83 -25.64 5.61 -23.50
N ALA A 84 -25.57 6.91 -23.82
CA ALA A 84 -24.96 7.91 -22.94
C ALA A 84 -25.68 8.02 -21.58
N SER A 85 -27.02 8.01 -21.60
CA SER A 85 -27.84 8.12 -20.39
C SER A 85 -27.65 6.94 -19.43
N TYR A 86 -27.54 5.70 -19.94
CA TYR A 86 -27.33 4.51 -19.11
C TYR A 86 -25.85 4.27 -18.74
N ALA A 87 -24.90 4.79 -19.53
CA ALA A 87 -23.48 4.71 -19.23
C ALA A 87 -23.12 5.50 -17.97
N ALA A 88 -23.66 6.72 -17.80
CA ALA A 88 -23.37 7.58 -16.65
C ALA A 88 -23.60 6.93 -15.28
N PRO A 89 -24.75 6.31 -14.96
CA PRO A 89 -24.98 5.66 -13.68
C PRO A 89 -24.13 4.40 -13.48
N LEU A 90 -23.82 3.66 -14.56
CA LEU A 90 -22.93 2.50 -14.49
C LEU A 90 -21.49 2.91 -14.17
N ILE A 91 -21.02 3.99 -14.82
CA ILE A 91 -19.70 4.56 -14.57
C ILE A 91 -19.62 5.06 -13.13
N LEU A 92 -20.66 5.75 -12.63
CA LEU A 92 -20.71 6.22 -11.24
C LEU A 92 -20.64 5.07 -10.23
N LEU A 93 -21.33 3.96 -10.48
CA LEU A 93 -21.24 2.77 -9.64
C LEU A 93 -19.84 2.12 -9.68
N ALA A 94 -19.20 2.12 -10.85
CA ALA A 94 -17.82 1.63 -10.98
C ALA A 94 -16.82 2.55 -10.26
N GLN A 95 -17.02 3.88 -10.35
CA GLN A 95 -16.19 4.90 -9.69
C GLN A 95 -16.30 4.82 -8.17
N ASN A 96 -17.50 4.79 -7.60
CA ASN A 96 -17.67 4.66 -6.14
C ASN A 96 -16.91 3.45 -5.56
N ARG A 97 -16.89 2.33 -6.29
CA ARG A 97 -16.15 1.13 -5.87
C ARG A 97 -14.63 1.25 -6.04
N GLN A 98 -14.18 2.03 -7.02
CA GLN A 98 -12.77 2.32 -7.18
C GLN A 98 -12.30 3.24 -6.05
N ASP A 99 -13.05 4.29 -5.77
CA ASP A 99 -12.78 5.25 -4.69
C ASP A 99 -12.76 4.55 -3.31
N ASP A 100 -13.69 3.63 -3.06
CA ASP A 100 -13.69 2.81 -1.83
C ASP A 100 -12.41 1.97 -1.68
N ARG A 101 -11.93 1.35 -2.78
CA ARG A 101 -10.69 0.56 -2.77
C ARG A 101 -9.46 1.45 -2.58
N ASP A 102 -9.41 2.57 -3.29
CA ASP A 102 -8.30 3.52 -3.23
C ASP A 102 -8.21 4.15 -1.82
N ARG A 103 -9.36 4.42 -1.19
CA ARG A 103 -9.42 4.86 0.22
C ARG A 103 -8.84 3.83 1.17
N VAL A 104 -9.23 2.56 1.06
CA VAL A 104 -8.71 1.49 1.92
C VAL A 104 -7.21 1.31 1.73
N SER A 105 -6.73 1.37 0.48
CA SER A 105 -5.29 1.32 0.19
C SER A 105 -4.54 2.47 0.84
N ALA A 106 -5.05 3.70 0.70
CA ALA A 106 -4.45 4.90 1.29
C ALA A 106 -4.42 4.84 2.83
N GLU A 107 -5.48 4.33 3.47
CA GLU A 107 -5.52 4.13 4.93
C GLU A 107 -4.48 3.09 5.40
N GLN A 108 -4.30 2.00 4.64
CA GLN A 108 -3.27 0.99 4.95
C GLN A 108 -1.86 1.53 4.78
N ASP A 109 -1.60 2.27 3.70
CA ASP A 109 -0.29 2.87 3.46
C ASP A 109 0.06 3.90 4.54
N ARG A 110 -0.92 4.67 4.99
CA ARG A 110 -0.75 5.58 6.12
C ARG A 110 -0.39 4.85 7.41
N GLN A 111 -1.10 3.77 7.75
CA GLN A 111 -0.77 2.95 8.93
C GLN A 111 0.62 2.31 8.83
N ARG A 112 1.02 1.87 7.63
CA ARG A 112 2.36 1.32 7.39
C ARG A 112 3.44 2.39 7.57
N ALA A 113 3.21 3.60 7.08
CA ALA A 113 4.13 4.72 7.24
C ALA A 113 4.30 5.11 8.71
N GLU A 114 3.21 5.17 9.48
CA GLU A 114 3.25 5.44 10.92
C GLU A 114 4.05 4.36 11.67
N ARG A 115 3.85 3.07 11.36
CA ARG A 115 4.64 1.98 11.94
C ARG A 115 6.11 2.05 11.55
N SER A 116 6.40 2.33 10.27
CA SER A 116 7.78 2.47 9.80
C SER A 116 8.51 3.62 10.47
N LEU A 117 7.82 4.75 10.73
CA LEU A 117 8.38 5.86 11.50
C LEU A 117 8.68 5.43 12.94
N ALA A 118 7.74 4.75 13.60
CA ALA A 118 7.94 4.26 14.97
C ALA A 118 9.11 3.25 15.06
N ASP A 119 9.23 2.33 14.11
CA ASP A 119 10.35 1.37 14.05
C ASP A 119 11.68 2.09 13.81
N THR A 120 11.68 3.11 12.95
CA THR A 120 12.88 3.93 12.70
C THR A 120 13.29 4.72 13.94
N GLU A 121 12.33 5.30 14.66
CA GLU A 121 12.58 6.00 15.91
C GLU A 121 13.09 5.06 17.00
N TYR A 122 12.52 3.86 17.09
CA TYR A 122 12.98 2.82 17.99
C TYR A 122 14.43 2.42 17.70
N LEU A 123 14.74 2.09 16.43
CA LEU A 123 16.10 1.76 16.01
C LEU A 123 17.08 2.92 16.25
N ALA A 124 16.67 4.16 16.01
CA ALA A 124 17.52 5.32 16.29
C ALA A 124 17.86 5.44 17.79
N ARG A 125 16.88 5.18 18.67
CA ARG A 125 17.10 5.16 20.13
C ARG A 125 18.01 4.01 20.56
N GLU A 126 17.82 2.81 20.01
CA GLU A 126 18.68 1.64 20.27
C GLU A 126 20.11 1.86 19.77
N VAL A 127 20.28 2.50 18.61
CA VAL A 127 21.62 2.84 18.10
C VAL A 127 22.29 3.90 18.99
N ALA A 128 21.53 4.88 19.48
CA ALA A 128 22.05 5.89 20.40
C ALA A 128 22.48 5.28 21.75
N SER A 129 21.67 4.39 22.32
CA SER A 129 22.01 3.68 23.57
C SER A 129 23.21 2.75 23.38
N LEU A 130 23.27 2.00 22.27
CA LEU A 130 24.41 1.15 21.92
C LEU A 130 25.69 1.97 21.77
N ARG A 131 25.63 3.13 21.10
CA ARG A 131 26.77 4.04 20.96
C ARG A 131 27.27 4.54 22.32
N GLN A 132 26.36 4.88 23.22
CA GLN A 132 26.73 5.34 24.56
C GLN A 132 27.38 4.21 25.37
N ALA A 133 26.80 3.01 25.37
CA ALA A 133 27.38 1.84 26.02
C ALA A 133 28.80 1.52 25.48
N ILE A 134 29.01 1.60 24.16
CA ILE A 134 30.32 1.40 23.54
C ILE A 134 31.34 2.47 24.00
N ASN A 135 30.94 3.74 24.04
CA ASN A 135 31.80 4.82 24.54
C ASN A 135 32.18 4.63 26.01
N GLU A 136 31.27 4.14 26.85
CA GLU A 136 31.52 3.87 28.26
C GLU A 136 32.41 2.64 28.47
N THR A 137 32.32 1.62 27.60
CA THR A 137 32.98 0.32 27.86
C THR A 137 34.43 0.27 27.41
N ALA A 138 34.83 0.89 26.29
CA ALA A 138 36.24 0.92 25.89
C ALA A 138 36.47 1.77 24.64
N THR A 139 37.61 2.45 24.57
CA THR A 139 38.63 2.01 23.58
C THR A 139 39.97 2.70 23.70
N ARG A 140 40.04 3.95 24.19
CA ARG A 140 41.33 4.64 24.19
C ARG A 140 42.03 4.58 25.53
N ASP A 141 41.43 5.14 26.57
CA ASP A 141 42.17 5.31 27.83
C ASP A 141 42.28 4.01 28.62
N PHE A 142 41.24 3.16 28.59
CA PHE A 142 41.29 1.82 29.18
C PHE A 142 42.28 0.89 28.44
N VAL A 143 42.23 0.83 27.11
CA VAL A 143 43.19 0.00 26.33
C VAL A 143 44.61 0.52 26.50
N ARG A 144 44.80 1.83 26.62
CA ARG A 144 46.10 2.45 26.85
C ARG A 144 46.62 2.23 28.28
N SER A 145 45.76 2.21 29.29
CA SER A 145 46.17 1.89 30.66
C SER A 145 46.56 0.43 30.80
N GLU A 146 45.79 -0.49 30.23
CA GLU A 146 46.12 -1.93 30.23
C GLU A 146 47.42 -2.21 29.47
N LEU A 147 47.60 -1.60 28.29
CA LEU A 147 48.87 -1.72 27.54
C LEU A 147 50.07 -1.17 28.32
N ARG A 148 49.89 -0.08 29.08
CA ARG A 148 50.96 0.47 29.92
C ARG A 148 51.26 -0.43 31.12
N ALA A 149 50.22 -0.90 31.81
CA ALA A 149 50.37 -1.79 32.95
C ALA A 149 51.13 -3.07 32.58
N LEU A 150 50.75 -3.71 31.46
CA LEU A 150 51.45 -4.89 30.95
C LEU A 150 52.91 -4.61 30.55
N LEU A 151 53.19 -3.43 29.97
CA LEU A 151 54.54 -3.06 29.57
C LEU A 151 55.45 -2.79 30.78
N GLU A 152 54.88 -2.19 31.83
CA GLU A 152 55.56 -1.92 33.10
C GLU A 152 55.86 -3.22 33.88
N GLU A 153 54.94 -4.18 33.85
CA GLU A 153 55.13 -5.53 34.41
C GLU A 153 56.27 -6.29 33.71
N LEU A 154 56.34 -6.24 32.37
CA LEU A 154 57.44 -6.84 31.61
C LEU A 154 58.79 -6.19 31.94
N GLN A 155 58.84 -4.86 32.07
CA GLN A 155 60.06 -4.15 32.45
C GLN A 155 60.54 -4.47 33.87
N GLN A 156 59.62 -4.61 34.83
CA GLN A 156 59.96 -5.05 36.18
C GLN A 156 60.54 -6.46 36.18
N THR A 157 59.94 -7.37 35.41
CA THR A 157 60.43 -8.75 35.27
C THR A 157 61.85 -8.79 34.69
N GLU A 158 62.14 -8.00 33.66
CA GLU A 158 63.50 -7.86 33.10
C GLU A 158 64.49 -7.25 34.12
N GLN A 159 64.08 -6.28 34.93
CA GLN A 159 64.94 -5.68 35.96
C GLN A 159 65.25 -6.63 37.11
N GLU A 160 64.28 -7.46 37.53
CA GLU A 160 64.48 -8.49 38.54
C GLU A 160 65.41 -9.60 38.04
N GLU A 161 65.31 -10.00 36.77
CA GLU A 161 66.28 -10.93 36.14
C GLU A 161 67.68 -10.31 35.97
N SER A 162 67.77 -8.99 35.86
CA SER A 162 69.03 -8.26 35.68
C SER A 162 69.78 -7.96 36.98
N GLN A 163 69.15 -8.07 38.15
CA GLN A 163 69.84 -7.92 39.43
C GLN A 163 70.58 -9.22 39.79
N PRO A 164 71.93 -9.21 39.82
CA PRO A 164 72.67 -10.41 40.19
C PRO A 164 72.37 -10.70 41.66
N THR A 165 71.82 -11.89 41.94
CA THR A 165 71.65 -12.41 43.29
C THR A 165 73.01 -12.46 43.97
N GLU A 166 73.37 -11.44 44.76
CA GLU A 166 74.58 -11.50 45.58
C GLU A 166 74.39 -12.64 46.60
N PRO A 167 75.23 -13.70 46.57
CA PRO A 167 75.11 -14.77 47.53
C PRO A 167 75.61 -14.26 48.88
N GLY A 168 74.72 -14.28 49.86
CA GLY A 168 75.00 -13.84 51.22
C GLY A 168 76.24 -14.48 51.80
N VAL A 169 77.05 -13.67 52.48
CA VAL A 169 78.16 -14.14 53.31
C VAL A 169 77.92 -13.68 54.74
N ARG A 170 77.96 -14.68 55.62
CA ARG A 170 77.77 -14.69 57.07
C ARG A 170 78.73 -13.78 57.83
#